data_AF-A0A914JQB7-F1
#
_entry.id   AF-A0A914JQB7-F1
#
_cell.length_a   1.000
_cell.length_b   1.000
_cell.length_c   1.000
_cell.angle_alpha   90.00
_cell.angle_beta   90.00
_cell.angle_gamma   90.00
#
_symmetry.space_group_name_H-M   'P 1'
#
loop_
_entity.id
_entity.type
_entity.pdbx_description
1 polymer ?
#
loop_
_entity_poly.entity_id
_entity_poly.type
_entity_poly.pdbx_seq_one_letter_code
_entity_poly.pdbx_strand_id
1 'polypeptide(L)'
;MIERCLHHFEYSDAVTLAEVYYDQVKSDSACVLFARALYLHGSRDQACDLIEKHGYTSAELRYLLSRFLYELKNSQRAMALLRNSNGSDLHSCFKGSDQEPFAHSLLASLMKETGDKRSASKQYHKSVVIAPILWSNVKNYCDLGGDDIRATLHGYDILHDNK
;
A
#
# COMPACT_ATOMS: atom_id res chain seq x y z
N MET A 1 13.02 -12.47 -14.73
CA MET A 1 12.36 -12.43 -16.06
C MET A 1 11.02 -11.72 -15.97
N ILE A 2 10.12 -12.15 -15.07
CA ILE A 2 8.79 -11.52 -14.85
C ILE A 2 8.89 -10.00 -14.70
N GLU A 3 9.76 -9.49 -13.82
CA GLU A 3 9.96 -8.04 -13.64
C GLU A 3 10.42 -7.33 -14.91
N ARG A 4 11.23 -8.00 -15.76
CA ARG A 4 11.63 -7.43 -17.05
C ARG A 4 10.44 -7.29 -17.97
N CYS A 5 9.54 -8.28 -18.02
CA CYS A 5 8.30 -8.19 -18.79
C CYS A 5 7.43 -7.04 -18.26
N LEU A 6 7.31 -6.89 -16.94
CA LEU A 6 6.59 -5.77 -16.32
C LEU A 6 7.18 -4.41 -16.71
N HIS A 7 8.51 -4.27 -16.69
CA HIS A 7 9.19 -3.04 -17.10
C HIS A 7 9.01 -2.69 -18.59
N HIS A 8 8.83 -3.69 -19.45
CA HIS A 8 8.59 -3.51 -20.88
C HIS A 8 7.09 -3.52 -21.24
N PHE A 9 6.20 -3.45 -20.24
CA PHE A 9 4.74 -3.43 -20.44
C PHE A 9 4.17 -4.69 -21.11
N GLU A 10 4.94 -5.78 -21.14
CA GLU A 10 4.55 -7.09 -21.67
C GLU A 10 3.76 -7.88 -20.61
N TYR A 11 2.56 -7.39 -20.29
CA TYR A 11 1.78 -7.89 -19.15
C TYR A 11 1.22 -9.29 -19.36
N SER A 12 0.86 -9.66 -20.59
CA SER A 12 0.36 -11.01 -20.89
C SER A 12 1.42 -12.06 -20.58
N ASP A 13 2.64 -11.85 -21.06
CA ASP A 13 3.77 -12.75 -20.79
C ASP A 13 4.16 -12.75 -19.31
N ALA A 14 4.13 -11.58 -18.66
CA ALA A 14 4.39 -11.47 -17.23
C ALA A 14 3.42 -12.29 -16.40
N VAL A 15 2.12 -12.27 -16.75
CA VAL A 15 1.07 -13.04 -16.06
C VAL A 15 1.31 -14.53 -16.21
N THR A 16 1.50 -15.04 -17.43
CA THR A 16 1.73 -16.48 -17.66
C THR A 16 3.00 -16.97 -16.95
N LEU A 17 4.08 -16.20 -17.00
CA LEU A 17 5.32 -16.56 -16.30
C LEU A 17 5.15 -16.52 -14.78
N ALA A 18 4.41 -15.53 -14.25
CA ALA A 18 4.16 -15.41 -12.83
C ALA A 18 3.23 -16.51 -12.30
N GLU A 19 2.25 -16.94 -13.09
CA GLU A 19 1.36 -18.05 -12.76
C GLU A 19 2.15 -19.36 -12.60
N VAL A 20 2.98 -19.69 -13.60
CA VAL A 20 3.85 -20.88 -13.55
C VAL A 20 4.81 -20.81 -12.36
N TYR A 21 5.41 -19.65 -12.12
CA TYR A 21 6.33 -19.46 -11.00
C TYR A 21 5.62 -19.61 -9.63
N TYR A 22 4.41 -19.07 -9.51
CA TYR A 22 3.62 -19.18 -8.29
C TYR A 22 3.20 -20.62 -8.01
N ASP A 23 2.78 -21.38 -9.02
CA ASP A 23 2.43 -22.79 -8.82
C ASP A 23 3.63 -23.66 -8.40
N GLN A 24 4.84 -23.30 -8.83
CA GLN A 24 6.06 -24.01 -8.44
C GLN A 24 6.50 -23.71 -7.00
N VAL A 25 6.46 -22.44 -6.58
CA VAL A 25 7.08 -21.99 -5.32
C VAL A 25 6.06 -21.82 -4.19
N LYS A 26 4.85 -21.35 -4.50
CA LYS A 26 3.75 -21.08 -3.55
C LYS A 26 4.17 -20.25 -2.33
N SER A 27 5.02 -19.25 -2.55
CA SER A 27 5.50 -18.32 -1.51
C SER A 27 4.80 -16.97 -1.58
N ASP A 28 4.86 -16.21 -0.48
CA ASP A 28 4.30 -14.85 -0.40
C ASP A 28 4.89 -13.92 -1.47
N SER A 29 6.20 -13.99 -1.71
CA SER A 29 6.87 -13.17 -2.73
C SER A 29 6.42 -13.53 -4.15
N ALA A 30 6.23 -14.82 -4.43
CA ALA A 30 5.66 -15.26 -5.70
C ALA A 30 4.20 -14.80 -5.86
N CYS A 31 3.39 -14.85 -4.79
CA CYS A 31 2.03 -14.34 -4.78
C CYS A 31 1.98 -12.84 -5.05
N VAL A 32 2.87 -12.04 -4.43
CA VAL A 32 2.96 -10.60 -4.66
C VAL A 32 3.27 -10.31 -6.13
N LEU A 33 4.27 -11.00 -6.71
CA LEU A 33 4.64 -10.82 -8.11
C LEU A 33 3.49 -11.16 -9.05
N PHE A 34 2.79 -12.27 -8.80
CA PHE A 34 1.66 -12.69 -9.62
C PHE A 34 0.47 -11.73 -9.50
N ALA A 35 0.13 -11.31 -8.28
CA ALA A 35 -0.95 -10.35 -8.06
C ALA A 35 -0.65 -8.99 -8.69
N ARG A 36 0.59 -8.50 -8.63
CA ARG A 36 1.02 -7.28 -9.34
C ARG A 36 0.90 -7.42 -10.85
N ALA A 37 1.32 -8.55 -11.42
CA ALA A 37 1.20 -8.81 -12.85
C ALA A 37 -0.27 -8.83 -13.32
N LEU A 38 -1.15 -9.53 -12.59
CA LEU A 38 -2.59 -9.55 -12.86
C LEU A 38 -3.22 -8.16 -12.77
N TYR A 39 -2.83 -7.40 -11.74
CA TYR A 39 -3.33 -6.04 -11.54
C TYR A 39 -2.91 -5.10 -12.69
N LEU A 40 -1.64 -5.16 -13.13
CA LEU A 40 -1.15 -4.36 -14.25
C LEU A 40 -1.75 -4.78 -15.60
N HIS A 41 -2.05 -6.07 -15.76
CA HIS A 41 -2.80 -6.58 -16.91
C HIS A 41 -4.26 -6.07 -16.96
N GLY A 42 -4.81 -5.64 -15.82
CA GLY A 42 -6.17 -5.11 -15.69
C GLY A 42 -7.18 -6.07 -15.05
N SER A 43 -6.77 -7.32 -14.77
CA SER A 43 -7.58 -8.35 -14.09
C SER A 43 -7.58 -8.15 -12.57
N ARG A 44 -8.07 -7.00 -12.11
CA ARG A 44 -8.00 -6.58 -10.69
C ARG A 44 -8.77 -7.50 -9.75
N ASP A 45 -9.94 -7.98 -10.16
CA ASP A 45 -10.75 -8.91 -9.35
C ASP A 45 -10.01 -10.23 -9.11
N GLN A 46 -9.39 -10.78 -10.16
CA GLN A 46 -8.59 -12.01 -10.05
C GLN A 46 -7.37 -11.82 -9.15
N ALA A 47 -6.74 -10.64 -9.19
CA ALA A 47 -5.62 -10.32 -8.30
C ALA A 47 -6.04 -10.30 -6.82
N CYS A 48 -7.22 -9.75 -6.51
CA CYS A 48 -7.79 -9.79 -5.16
C CYS A 48 -8.10 -11.23 -4.73
N ASP A 49 -8.80 -11.99 -5.57
CA ASP A 49 -9.16 -13.38 -5.29
C ASP A 49 -7.94 -14.27 -5.06
N LEU A 50 -6.85 -14.04 -5.81
CA LEU A 50 -5.59 -14.73 -5.63
C LEU A 50 -5.01 -14.51 -4.23
N ILE A 51 -4.92 -13.25 -3.79
CA ILE A 51 -4.38 -12.92 -2.47
C ILE A 51 -5.29 -13.45 -1.36
N GLU A 52 -6.62 -13.39 -1.54
CA GLU A 52 -7.57 -13.95 -0.57
C GLU A 52 -7.42 -15.47 -0.43
N LYS A 53 -7.19 -16.19 -1.54
CA LYS A 53 -6.96 -17.65 -1.54
C LYS A 53 -5.62 -18.04 -0.94
N HIS A 54 -4.56 -17.29 -1.23
CA HIS A 54 -3.22 -17.54 -0.67
C HIS A 54 -3.17 -17.20 0.83
N GLY A 55 -3.83 -16.11 1.22
CA GLY A 55 -3.74 -15.50 2.54
C GLY A 55 -2.83 -14.28 2.57
N TYR A 56 -3.04 -13.40 3.55
CA TYR A 56 -2.32 -12.11 3.67
C TYR A 56 -1.64 -11.97 5.04
N THR A 57 -0.77 -12.92 5.34
CA THR A 57 0.07 -12.95 6.56
C THR A 57 1.10 -11.84 6.59
N SER A 58 1.69 -11.50 5.44
CA SER A 58 2.67 -10.43 5.30
C SER A 58 2.02 -9.04 5.22
N ALA A 59 2.74 -8.03 5.69
CA ALA A 59 2.33 -6.63 5.57
C ALA A 59 2.18 -6.22 4.10
N GLU A 60 3.07 -6.70 3.22
CA GLU A 60 3.04 -6.39 1.79
C GLU A 60 1.77 -6.92 1.11
N LEU A 61 1.42 -8.19 1.32
CA LEU A 61 0.19 -8.78 0.74
C LEU A 61 -1.06 -8.08 1.26
N ARG A 62 -1.09 -7.78 2.57
CA ARG A 62 -2.22 -7.08 3.19
C ARG A 62 -2.38 -5.66 2.66
N TYR A 63 -1.28 -4.93 2.50
CA TYR A 63 -1.29 -3.61 1.88
C TYR A 63 -1.77 -3.67 0.42
N LEU A 64 -1.23 -4.62 -0.35
CA LEU A 64 -1.55 -4.78 -1.77
C LEU A 64 -3.04 -5.07 -1.99
N LEU A 65 -3.60 -6.01 -1.22
CA LEU A 65 -5.04 -6.30 -1.25
C LEU A 65 -5.88 -5.08 -0.87
N SER A 66 -5.49 -4.36 0.19
CA SER A 66 -6.17 -3.13 0.61
C SER A 66 -6.15 -2.06 -0.48
N ARG A 67 -5.03 -1.94 -1.21
CA ARG A 67 -4.87 -1.01 -2.31
C ARG A 67 -5.74 -1.38 -3.51
N PHE A 68 -5.78 -2.66 -3.87
CA PHE A 68 -6.63 -3.13 -4.96
C PHE A 68 -8.12 -2.93 -4.66
N LEU A 69 -8.55 -3.25 -3.42
CA LEU A 69 -9.92 -3.03 -2.98
C LEU A 69 -10.31 -1.55 -2.98
N TYR A 70 -9.39 -0.65 -2.60
CA TYR A 70 -9.63 0.79 -2.69
C TYR A 70 -9.96 1.24 -4.11
N GLU A 71 -9.24 0.73 -5.10
CA GLU A 71 -9.47 1.07 -6.50
C GLU A 71 -10.72 0.43 -7.10
N LEU A 72 -11.11 -0.73 -6.58
CA LEU A 72 -12.41 -1.35 -6.85
C LEU A 72 -13.58 -0.65 -6.11
N LYS A 73 -13.32 0.51 -5.49
CA LYS A 73 -14.29 1.32 -4.71
C LYS A 73 -14.88 0.58 -3.52
N ASN A 74 -14.19 -0.44 -3.02
CA ASN A 74 -14.58 -1.19 -1.82
C ASN A 74 -13.85 -0.65 -0.58
N SER A 75 -14.07 0.64 -0.29
CA SER A 75 -13.37 1.38 0.76
C SER A 75 -13.58 0.78 2.15
N GLN A 76 -14.73 0.17 2.43
CA GLN A 76 -15.03 -0.45 3.72
C GLN A 76 -14.16 -1.70 3.98
N ARG A 77 -14.05 -2.61 3.00
CA ARG A 77 -13.19 -3.80 3.13
C ARG A 77 -11.71 -3.41 3.18
N ALA A 78 -11.29 -2.47 2.33
CA ALA A 78 -9.91 -1.95 2.36
C ALA A 78 -9.55 -1.38 3.74
N MET A 79 -10.44 -0.57 4.33
CA MET A 79 -10.23 0.01 5.65
C MET A 79 -10.19 -1.06 6.76
N ALA A 80 -11.01 -2.10 6.67
CA ALA A 80 -11.03 -3.19 7.64
C ALA A 80 -9.72 -3.99 7.65
N LEU A 81 -9.08 -4.17 6.48
CA LEU A 81 -7.78 -4.85 6.37
C LEU A 81 -6.62 -4.02 6.95
N LEU A 82 -6.67 -2.70 6.77
CA LEU A 82 -5.63 -1.80 7.27
C LEU A 82 -5.73 -1.56 8.78
N ARG A 83 -6.94 -1.57 9.34
CA ARG A 83 -7.16 -1.32 10.77
C ARG A 83 -6.89 -2.54 11.63
N ASN A 84 -6.50 -2.29 12.87
CA ASN A 84 -6.55 -3.30 13.90
C ASN A 84 -8.01 -3.54 14.34
N SER A 85 -8.35 -4.74 14.79
CA SER A 85 -9.68 -5.09 15.33
C SER A 85 -10.11 -4.20 16.51
N ASN A 86 -9.15 -3.56 17.16
CA ASN A 86 -9.35 -2.86 18.44
C ASN A 86 -9.38 -1.33 18.31
N GLY A 87 -9.38 -0.73 17.11
CA GLY A 87 -9.48 0.73 17.01
C GLY A 87 -9.27 1.38 15.65
N SER A 88 -9.05 2.70 15.68
CA SER A 88 -8.80 3.57 14.52
C SER A 88 -7.35 3.56 14.03
N ASP A 89 -6.48 2.83 14.72
CA ASP A 89 -5.05 2.72 14.41
C ASP A 89 -4.74 1.59 13.42
N LEU A 90 -3.58 1.74 12.78
CA LEU A 90 -3.05 0.80 11.80
C LEU A 90 -2.77 -0.57 12.43
N HIS A 91 -3.00 -1.63 11.66
CA HIS A 91 -2.75 -3.00 12.09
C HIS A 91 -1.28 -3.20 12.49
N SER A 92 -1.03 -4.00 13.53
CA SER A 92 0.31 -4.20 14.10
C SER A 92 1.33 -4.77 13.11
N CYS A 93 0.88 -5.53 12.11
CA CYS A 93 1.74 -6.10 11.07
C CYS A 93 2.50 -5.06 10.25
N PHE A 94 2.01 -3.82 10.19
CA PHE A 94 2.65 -2.77 9.40
C PHE A 94 3.77 -2.05 10.16
N LYS A 95 3.80 -2.11 11.50
CA LYS A 95 4.78 -1.39 12.31
C LYS A 95 6.19 -1.90 12.03
N GLY A 96 7.10 -1.02 11.61
CA GLY A 96 8.48 -1.35 11.25
C GLY A 96 8.63 -2.01 9.88
N SER A 97 7.58 -2.01 9.05
CA SER A 97 7.64 -2.49 7.67
C SER A 97 7.81 -1.34 6.69
N ASP A 98 8.40 -1.61 5.53
CA ASP A 98 8.53 -0.63 4.44
C ASP A 98 7.18 -0.10 3.95
N GLN A 99 6.10 -0.85 4.22
CA GLN A 99 4.74 -0.51 3.81
C GLN A 99 4.03 0.42 4.82
N GLU A 100 4.59 0.64 6.00
CA GLU A 100 3.99 1.46 7.06
C GLU A 100 3.57 2.87 6.61
N PRO A 101 4.45 3.69 6.00
CA PRO A 101 4.07 5.04 5.61
C PRO A 101 2.98 5.05 4.54
N PHE A 102 3.01 4.08 3.61
CA PHE A 102 2.02 3.93 2.55
C PHE A 102 0.66 3.45 3.10
N ALA A 103 0.68 2.54 4.07
CA ALA A 103 -0.52 2.05 4.73
C ALA A 103 -1.22 3.16 5.54
N HIS A 104 -0.46 4.00 6.25
CA HIS A 104 -1.00 5.20 6.89
C HIS A 104 -1.62 6.19 5.89
N SER A 105 -0.97 6.42 4.75
CA SER A 105 -1.48 7.27 3.67
C SER A 105 -2.80 6.76 3.09
N LEU A 106 -2.87 5.46 2.78
CA LEU A 106 -4.06 4.84 2.24
C LEU A 106 -5.22 4.89 3.25
N LEU A 107 -4.95 4.60 4.52
CA LEU A 107 -5.94 4.69 5.60
C LEU A 107 -6.46 6.12 5.77
N ALA A 108 -5.58 7.13 5.69
CA ALA A 108 -5.95 8.53 5.78
C ALA A 108 -6.83 8.97 4.58
N SER A 109 -6.52 8.49 3.38
CA SER A 109 -7.32 8.73 2.16
C SER A 109 -8.73 8.16 2.32
N LEU A 110 -8.83 6.91 2.77
CA LEU A 110 -10.10 6.24 3.07
C LEU A 110 -10.90 6.99 4.16
N MET A 111 -10.24 7.43 5.24
CA MET A 111 -10.90 8.21 6.31
C MET A 111 -11.43 9.55 5.79
N LYS A 112 -10.65 10.24 4.94
CA LYS A 112 -11.06 11.49 4.29
C LYS A 112 -12.31 11.31 3.43
N GLU A 113 -12.40 10.21 2.68
CA GLU A 113 -13.60 9.87 1.89
C GLU A 113 -14.83 9.59 2.77
N THR A 114 -14.65 8.92 3.91
CA THR A 114 -15.73 8.68 4.88
C THR A 114 -16.13 9.91 5.70
N GLY A 115 -15.43 11.05 5.53
CA GLY A 115 -15.73 12.32 6.20
C GLY A 115 -14.98 12.56 7.52
N ASP A 116 -14.19 11.61 8.03
CA ASP A 116 -13.40 11.79 9.25
C ASP A 116 -12.05 12.47 8.97
N LYS A 117 -12.12 13.78 8.72
CA LYS A 117 -10.96 14.63 8.42
C LYS A 117 -9.96 14.71 9.57
N ARG A 118 -10.42 14.66 10.83
CA ARG A 118 -9.56 14.80 12.01
C ARG A 118 -8.69 13.56 12.19
N SER A 119 -9.27 12.36 12.06
CA SER A 119 -8.46 11.13 12.11
C SER A 119 -7.56 10.99 10.89
N ALA A 120 -8.05 11.38 9.71
CA ALA A 120 -7.23 11.39 8.48
C ALA A 120 -5.97 12.25 8.65
N SER A 121 -6.10 13.47 9.19
CA SER A 121 -4.96 14.37 9.46
C SER A 121 -3.93 13.72 10.39
N LYS A 122 -4.36 13.06 11.47
CA LYS A 122 -3.46 12.32 12.38
C LYS A 122 -2.70 11.20 11.67
N GLN A 123 -3.36 10.45 10.79
CA GLN A 123 -2.72 9.35 10.05
C GLN A 123 -1.74 9.88 8.98
N TYR A 124 -2.08 10.97 8.28
CA TYR A 124 -1.13 11.62 7.39
C TYR A 124 0.10 12.16 8.13
N HIS A 125 -0.07 12.75 9.31
CA HIS A 125 1.05 13.18 10.14
C HIS A 125 2.00 12.01 10.46
N LYS A 126 1.45 10.88 10.93
CA LYS A 126 2.25 9.66 11.19
C LYS A 126 3.01 9.20 9.95
N SER A 127 2.35 9.17 8.79
CA SER A 127 3.00 8.82 7.52
C SER A 127 4.15 9.75 7.16
N VAL A 128 3.96 11.07 7.30
CA VAL A 128 4.97 12.08 6.97
C VAL A 128 6.15 12.05 7.94
N VAL A 129 5.92 11.77 9.22
CA VAL A 129 7.01 11.59 10.19
C VAL A 129 7.90 10.40 9.83
N ILE A 130 7.30 9.30 9.34
CA ILE A 130 8.03 8.10 8.94
C ILE A 130 8.72 8.30 7.59
N ALA A 131 8.03 8.86 6.60
CA ALA A 131 8.55 9.06 5.25
C ALA A 131 8.24 10.47 4.73
N PRO A 132 9.08 11.47 5.08
CA PRO A 132 8.88 12.87 4.66
C PRO A 132 8.99 13.07 3.14
N ILE A 133 9.57 12.11 2.42
CA ILE A 133 9.70 12.10 0.95
C ILE A 133 8.35 11.97 0.23
N LEU A 134 7.30 11.49 0.90
CA LEU A 134 5.98 11.32 0.31
C LEU A 134 5.24 12.67 0.27
N TRP A 135 5.58 13.49 -0.73
CA TRP A 135 5.02 14.84 -0.89
C TRP A 135 3.49 14.86 -1.00
N SER A 136 2.89 13.82 -1.57
CA SER A 136 1.43 13.66 -1.62
C SER A 136 0.80 13.69 -0.22
N ASN A 137 1.46 13.07 0.77
CA ASN A 137 0.97 13.01 2.15
C ASN A 137 1.17 14.35 2.86
N VAL A 138 2.31 15.00 2.62
CA VAL A 138 2.59 16.36 3.12
C VAL A 138 1.51 17.33 2.62
N LYS A 139 1.25 17.33 1.32
CA LYS A 139 0.20 18.17 0.71
C LYS A 139 -1.16 17.88 1.31
N ASN A 140 -1.58 16.60 1.36
CA ASN A 140 -2.87 16.21 1.92
C ASN A 140 -3.02 16.58 3.40
N TYR A 141 -1.93 16.53 4.17
CA TYR A 141 -1.93 16.96 5.56
C TYR A 141 -2.14 18.47 5.69
N CYS A 142 -1.40 19.27 4.91
CA CYS A 142 -1.55 20.72 4.88
C CYS A 142 -2.96 21.13 4.42
N ASP A 143 -3.51 20.48 3.39
CA ASP A 143 -4.87 20.73 2.89
C ASP A 143 -5.95 20.46 3.95
N LEU A 144 -5.66 19.59 4.93
CA LEU A 144 -6.55 19.29 6.06
C LEU A 144 -6.34 20.23 7.27
N GLY A 145 -5.47 21.24 7.14
CA GLY A 145 -5.15 22.20 8.19
C GLY A 145 -4.17 21.67 9.24
N GLY A 146 -3.25 20.80 8.84
CA GLY A 146 -2.16 20.33 9.70
C GLY A 146 -1.13 21.41 10.04
N ASP A 147 -0.44 21.23 11.17
CA ASP A 147 0.57 22.17 11.69
C ASP A 147 1.87 22.17 10.85
N ASP A 148 2.76 23.14 11.09
CA ASP A 148 3.97 23.35 10.28
C ASP A 148 4.94 22.14 10.30
N ILE A 149 5.01 21.40 9.18
CA ILE A 149 5.86 20.20 9.03
C ILE A 149 7.33 20.54 8.73
N ARG A 150 7.68 21.83 8.59
CA ARG A 150 9.05 22.25 8.27
C ARG A 150 10.11 21.71 9.23
N ALA A 151 9.78 21.57 10.51
CA ALA A 151 10.67 20.99 11.51
C ALA A 151 11.03 19.53 11.20
N THR A 152 10.07 18.74 10.71
CA THR A 152 10.28 17.33 10.32
C THR A 152 11.05 17.22 9.00
N LEU A 153 10.82 18.16 8.07
CA LEU A 153 11.47 18.17 6.76
C LEU A 153 12.95 18.60 6.81
N HIS A 154 13.31 19.55 7.69
CA HIS A 154 14.67 20.06 7.81
C HIS A 154 15.67 19.00 8.34
N GLY A 155 15.19 17.94 8.99
CA GLY A 155 16.03 16.85 9.49
C GLY A 155 16.27 15.72 8.47
N TYR A 156 15.64 15.77 7.29
CA TYR A 156 15.65 14.67 6.33
C TYR A 156 16.51 15.02 5.11
N ASP A 157 17.74 14.53 5.06
CA ASP A 157 18.64 14.71 3.91
C ASP A 157 18.23 13.75 2.78
N ILE A 158 17.67 14.31 1.71
CA ILE A 158 17.12 13.58 0.54
C ILE A 158 18.23 12.82 -0.24
N LEU A 159 19.50 13.04 0.09
CA LEU A 159 20.67 12.57 -0.65
C LEU A 159 21.37 11.33 -0.05
N HIS A 160 20.93 10.79 1.09
CA HIS A 160 21.63 9.68 1.76
C HIS A 160 21.01 8.27 1.63
N ASP A 161 19.84 8.12 1.01
CA ASP A 161 19.16 6.81 0.85
C ASP A 161 19.59 5.99 -0.40
N ASN A 162 20.78 6.26 -0.96
CA ASN A 162 21.39 5.44 -2.01
C ASN A 162 22.62 4.67 -1.49
N LYS A 163 22.44 3.78 -0.51
CA LYS A 163 23.45 2.78 -0.15
C LYS A 163 22.85 1.39 0.00
#